data_AF-A0A2K1L784-F1
#
_entry.id   AF-A0A2K1L784-F1
#
_cell.length_a   1.000
_cell.length_b   1.000
_cell.length_c   1.000
_cell.angle_alpha   90.00
_cell.angle_beta   90.00
_cell.angle_gamma   90.00
#
_symmetry.space_group_name_H-M   'P 1'
#
loop_
_entity.id
_entity.type
_entity.pdbx_description
1 polymer ?
#
loop_
_entity_poly.entity_id
_entity_poly.type
_entity_poly.pdbx_seq_one_letter_code
_entity_poly.pdbx_strand_id
1 'polypeptide(L)' 'HSCCDTVRIVPGYLPKNLDTLDLSRNKIVVIEGLRGVSRLRMLNLSYNKIIRIGHSGYYQSSKF' A
#
# COMPACT_ATOMS: atom_id res chain seq x y z
N HIS A 1 11.21 19.49 0.07
CA HIS A 1 10.71 19.24 -1.29
C HIS A 1 10.03 17.88 -1.30
N SER A 2 8.71 17.90 -1.51
CA SER A 2 7.83 16.79 -1.90
C SER A 2 8.02 15.46 -1.18
N CYS A 3 7.27 15.27 -0.08
CA CYS A 3 7.04 13.94 0.47
C CYS A 3 6.50 13.05 -0.68
N CYS A 4 7.19 11.95 -0.97
CA CYS A 4 6.78 11.00 -2.00
C CYS A 4 5.37 10.48 -1.66
N ASP A 5 4.44 10.53 -2.63
CA ASP A 5 3.06 10.06 -2.46
C ASP A 5 3.08 8.58 -2.02
N THR A 6 2.93 8.36 -0.72
CA THR A 6 3.01 7.05 -0.07
C THR A 6 1.59 6.61 0.27
N VAL A 7 1.19 5.45 -0.25
CA VAL A 7 -0.12 4.85 0.04
C VAL A 7 0.06 3.66 0.95
N ARG A 8 -0.66 3.68 2.08
CA ARG A 8 -0.71 2.58 3.02
C ARG A 8 -2.06 1.90 2.95
N ILE A 9 -2.08 0.64 2.52
CA ILE A 9 -3.28 -0.20 2.58
C ILE A 9 -3.45 -0.67 4.02
N VAL A 10 -4.65 -0.47 4.57
CA VAL A 10 -4.99 -0.92 5.92
C VAL A 10 -6.20 -1.85 5.78
N PRO A 11 -6.05 -3.16 6.02
CA PRO A 11 -7.12 -4.14 5.81
C PRO A 11 -8.42 -3.81 6.54
N GLY A 12 -8.34 -3.18 7.73
CA GLY A 12 -9.50 -2.79 8.53
C GLY A 12 -10.37 -1.68 7.93
N TYR A 13 -9.84 -0.89 6.98
CA TYR A 13 -10.60 0.15 6.27
C TYR A 13 -11.10 -0.31 4.90
N LEU A 14 -10.76 -1.53 4.48
CA LEU A 14 -11.26 -2.10 3.23
C LEU A 14 -12.54 -2.91 3.48
N PRO A 15 -13.45 -2.97 2.50
CA PRO A 15 -14.61 -3.86 2.57
C PRO A 15 -14.16 -5.30 2.78
N LYS A 16 -14.86 -6.02 3.68
CA LYS A 16 -14.54 -7.43 3.98
C LYS A 16 -14.64 -8.37 2.78
N ASN A 17 -15.31 -7.96 1.70
CA ASN A 17 -15.51 -8.74 0.48
C ASN A 17 -14.83 -8.09 -0.74
N LEU A 18 -13.79 -7.29 -0.53
CA LEU A 18 -13.07 -6.67 -1.63
C LEU A 18 -12.18 -7.69 -2.34
N ASP A 19 -12.61 -8.13 -3.51
CA ASP A 19 -11.84 -9.04 -4.38
C ASP A 19 -10.89 -8.30 -5.32
N THR A 20 -11.25 -7.09 -5.76
CA THR A 20 -10.47 -6.29 -6.72
C THR A 20 -10.29 -4.87 -6.21
N LEU A 21 -9.06 -4.37 -6.28
CA LEU A 21 -8.68 -3.02 -5.92
C LEU A 21 -7.94 -2.40 -7.10
N ASP A 22 -8.56 -1.38 -7.70
CA ASP A 22 -7.94 -0.60 -8.77
C ASP A 22 -7.39 0.71 -8.21
N LEU A 23 -6.07 0.84 -8.23
CA LEU A 23 -5.32 2.05 -7.89
C LEU A 23 -4.56 2.58 -9.12
N SER A 24 -4.95 2.18 -10.32
CA SER A 24 -4.28 2.60 -11.55
C SER A 24 -4.40 4.11 -11.79
N ARG A 25 -3.44 4.65 -12.55
CA ARG A 25 -3.40 6.07 -12.96
C ARG A 25 -3.36 7.05 -11.78
N ASN A 26 -2.75 6.64 -10.68
CA ASN A 26 -2.43 7.52 -9.56
C ASN A 26 -0.95 7.97 -9.61
N LYS A 27 -0.53 8.77 -8.63
CA LYS A 27 0.86 9.24 -8.52
C LYS A 27 1.63 8.45 -7.44
N ILE A 28 1.21 7.24 -7.12
CA ILE A 28 1.76 6.45 -6.02
C ILE A 28 3.24 6.18 -6.30
N VAL A 29 4.09 6.59 -5.35
CA VAL A 29 5.54 6.41 -5.39
C VAL A 29 5.94 5.23 -4.51
N VAL A 30 5.28 5.09 -3.37
CA VAL A 30 5.52 4.01 -2.41
C VAL A 30 4.19 3.37 -2.01
N ILE A 31 4.13 2.04 -2.01
CA ILE A 31 2.99 1.29 -1.49
C ILE A 31 3.41 0.37 -0.33
N GLU A 32 2.61 0.39 0.73
CA GLU A 32 2.82 -0.38 1.96
C GLU A 32 1.51 -0.97 2.50
N GLY A 33 1.59 -1.87 3.48
CA GLY A 33 0.40 -2.38 4.18
C GLY A 33 -0.40 -3.45 3.42
N LEU A 34 0.22 -4.11 2.43
CA LEU A 34 -0.40 -5.22 1.70
C LEU A 34 -0.53 -6.52 2.53
N ARG A 35 0.04 -6.59 3.75
CA ARG A 35 -0.19 -7.74 4.65
C ARG A 35 -1.59 -7.68 5.23
N GLY A 36 -2.27 -8.82 5.20
CA GLY A 36 -3.61 -8.96 5.79
C GLY A 36 -4.76 -8.68 4.82
N VAL A 37 -4.48 -8.27 3.57
CA VAL A 37 -5.50 -8.14 2.52
C VAL A 37 -5.75 -9.51 1.84
N SER A 38 -6.01 -10.55 2.63
CA SER A 38 -6.02 -11.96 2.19
C SER A 38 -7.13 -12.34 1.20
N ARG A 39 -8.18 -11.52 1.12
CA ARG A 39 -9.31 -11.72 0.20
C ARG A 39 -9.13 -11.01 -1.15
N LEU A 40 -8.16 -10.10 -1.24
CA LEU A 40 -7.90 -9.37 -2.48
C LEU A 40 -7.27 -10.32 -3.51
N ARG A 41 -7.96 -10.52 -4.63
CA ARG A 41 -7.53 -11.39 -5.74
C ARG A 41 -6.81 -10.59 -6.82
N MET A 42 -7.18 -9.32 -7.00
CA MET A 42 -6.61 -8.45 -8.03
C MET A 42 -6.27 -7.08 -7.45
N LEU A 43 -5.03 -6.65 -7.68
CA LEU A 43 -4.54 -5.31 -7.35
C LEU A 43 -3.98 -4.68 -8.63
N ASN A 44 -4.67 -3.67 -9.16
CA ASN A 44 -4.21 -2.93 -10.34
C ASN A 44 -3.44 -1.68 -9.89
N LEU A 45 -2.15 -1.63 -10.21
CA LEU A 45 -1.26 -0.50 -9.93
C LEU A 45 -0.69 0.13 -11.20
N SER A 46 -1.26 -0.19 -12.37
CA SER A 46 -0.78 0.32 -13.65
C SER A 46 -0.80 1.85 -13.70
N TYR A 47 0.09 2.46 -14.48
CA TYR A 47 0.19 3.93 -14.61
C TYR A 47 0.42 4.68 -13.28
N ASN A 48 1.12 4.06 -12.33
CA ASN A 48 1.67 4.74 -11.16
C ASN A 48 3.16 5.06 -11.33
N LYS A 49 3.77 5.67 -10.31
CA LYS A 49 5.20 6.01 -10.27
C LYS A 49 5.93 5.17 -9.21
N ILE A 50 5.54 3.91 -9.07
CA ILE A 50 6.01 3.05 -7.98
C ILE A 50 7.50 2.81 -8.16
N ILE A 51 8.28 3.35 -7.21
CA ILE A 51 9.72 3.09 -7.10
C ILE A 51 10.05 2.13 -5.96
N ARG A 52 9.08 1.92 -5.04
CA ARG A 52 9.28 1.07 -3.87
C ARG A 52 7.98 0.40 -3.44
N ILE A 53 8.05 -0.91 -3.23
CA ILE A 53 7.01 -1.70 -2.57
C ILE A 53 7.59 -2.16 -1.24
N GLY A 54 7.05 -1.65 -0.14
CA GLY A 54 7.65 -1.79 1.18
C GLY A 54 6.75 -2.54 2.16
N HIS A 55 7.39 -3.30 3.04
CA HIS A 55 6.86 -3.45 4.39
C HIS A 55 7.45 -2.29 5.18
N SER A 56 6.65 -1.30 5.57
CA SER A 56 7.00 -0.56 6.78
C SER A 56 6.83 -1.56 7.92
N GLY A 57 7.85 -2.41 8.09
CA GLY A 57 8.19 -2.89 9.41
C GLY A 57 8.38 -1.61 10.18
N TYR A 58 7.47 -1.35 11.12
CA TYR A 58 7.74 -0.43 12.20
C TYR A 58 9.20 -0.69 12.59
N TYR A 59 10.10 0.24 12.30
CA TYR A 59 11.32 0.34 13.07
C TYR A 59 10.79 0.66 14.47
N GLN A 60 10.55 -0.39 15.25
CA GLN A 60 10.74 -0.33 16.69
C GLN A 60 12.17 0.17 16.83
N SER A 61 12.32 1.48 16.97
CA SER A 61 13.46 2.01 17.68
C SER A 61 13.28 1.58 19.12
N SER A 62 13.56 0.31 19.40
CA SER A 62 14.02 -0.08 20.71
C SER A 62 15.35 0.63 20.89
N LYS A 63 15.33 1.81 21.51
CA LYS A 63 16.56 2.40 22.05
C LYS A 63 16.27 3.34 23.22
N PHE A 64 16.50 2.75 24.40
CA PHE A 64 16.59 3.25 25.78
C PHE A 64 15.30 3.69 26.47
#